data_AF-P35495-F1
#
_entry.id   AF-P35495-F1
#
_cell.length_a   1.000
_cell.length_b   1.000
_cell.length_c   1.000
_cell.angle_alpha   90.00
_cell.angle_beta   90.00
_cell.angle_gamma   90.00
#
_symmetry.space_group_name_H-M   'P 1'
#
loop_
_entity.id
_entity.type
_entity.pdbx_description
1 polymer ?
#
loop_
_entity_poly.entity_id
_entity_poly.type
_entity_poly.pdbx_seq_one_letter_code
_entity_poly.pdbx_strand_id
1 'polypeptide(L)'
;MKLGSAIPWALLFSTATLISTGWGLDYHACGGRLTDDYGTIFTYKGPKTECVWTLQVDPKYKLLVSIPTLNLTCGKEYVEILEGAPGSKSLGKFCEGLSILNRGSSGMTVKYKRDSGHPASPYEIIFLRDSQG
;
A
#
# COMPACT_ATOMS: atom_id res chain seq x y z
N MET A 1 60.50 -22.38 -19.98
CA MET A 1 59.04 -22.58 -19.84
C MET A 1 58.50 -21.35 -19.15
N LYS A 2 57.66 -20.56 -19.82
CA LYS A 2 57.14 -19.26 -19.38
C LYS A 2 55.62 -19.27 -19.58
N LEU A 3 54.91 -18.60 -18.67
CA LEU A 3 53.45 -18.36 -18.61
C LEU A 3 52.61 -19.57 -18.14
N GLY A 4 51.59 -19.43 -17.29
CA GLY A 4 50.86 -18.22 -16.90
C GLY A 4 50.49 -18.21 -15.43
N SER A 5 50.65 -17.03 -14.82
CA SER A 5 50.00 -16.65 -13.57
C SER A 5 48.57 -16.23 -13.93
N ALA A 6 47.58 -17.07 -13.63
CA ALA A 6 46.17 -16.69 -13.71
C ALA A 6 45.69 -16.54 -12.27
N ILE A 7 45.87 -15.34 -11.68
CA ILE A 7 45.31 -14.99 -10.37
C ILE A 7 43.80 -14.89 -10.57
N PRO A 8 43.00 -15.83 -10.02
CA PRO A 8 41.57 -15.82 -10.17
C PRO A 8 41.02 -14.60 -9.44
N TRP A 9 40.19 -13.86 -10.14
CA TRP A 9 39.58 -12.63 -9.67
C TRP A 9 38.84 -12.93 -8.38
N ALA A 10 39.32 -12.33 -7.29
CA ALA A 10 38.52 -12.04 -6.12
C ALA A 10 37.40 -11.07 -6.56
N LEU A 11 36.39 -11.61 -7.24
CA LEU A 11 35.08 -11.00 -7.34
C LEU A 11 34.50 -11.07 -5.94
N LEU A 12 34.86 -10.05 -5.18
CA LEU A 12 34.17 -9.58 -4.00
C LEU A 12 32.69 -9.41 -4.39
N PHE A 13 31.93 -10.49 -4.30
CA PHE A 13 30.48 -10.39 -4.18
C PHE A 13 30.24 -9.78 -2.82
N SER A 14 30.23 -8.44 -2.80
CA SER A 14 29.70 -7.64 -1.72
C SER A 14 28.22 -7.99 -1.63
N THR A 15 27.91 -9.07 -0.92
CA THR A 15 26.55 -9.38 -0.51
C THR A 15 26.25 -8.40 0.61
N ALA A 16 25.94 -7.17 0.23
CA ALA A 16 25.18 -6.30 1.10
C ALA A 16 23.82 -6.98 1.29
N THR A 17 23.74 -7.87 2.27
CA THR A 17 22.49 -8.35 2.85
C THR A 17 21.83 -7.12 3.47
N LEU A 18 21.10 -6.37 2.64
CA LEU A 18 20.13 -5.41 3.14
C LEU A 18 19.04 -6.23 3.82
N ILE A 19 19.25 -6.50 5.10
CA ILE A 19 18.21 -6.99 6.00
C ILE A 19 17.26 -5.81 6.17
N SER A 20 16.38 -5.63 5.18
CA SER A 20 15.17 -4.84 5.33
C SER A 20 14.32 -5.57 6.36
N THR A 21 14.55 -5.25 7.64
CA THR A 21 13.48 -5.43 8.61
C THR A 21 12.41 -4.44 8.16
N GLY A 22 11.38 -4.94 7.47
CA GLY A 22 10.32 -4.10 6.93
C GLY A 22 9.50 -3.53 8.07
N TRP A 23 9.98 -2.45 8.70
CA TRP A 23 9.12 -1.55 9.46
C TRP A 23 8.21 -0.92 8.42
N GLY A 24 6.90 -1.21 8.48
CA GLY A 24 5.96 -0.55 7.60
C GLY A 24 6.08 0.95 7.68
N LEU A 25 5.89 1.59 6.53
CA LEU A 25 5.86 3.04 6.46
C LEU A 25 4.46 3.55 6.82
N ASP A 26 4.45 4.59 7.64
CA ASP A 26 3.24 5.34 7.99
C ASP A 26 3.03 6.48 6.97
N TYR A 27 1.89 6.48 6.29
CA TYR A 27 1.53 7.49 5.29
C TYR A 27 0.42 8.39 5.81
N HIS A 28 0.76 9.65 6.04
CA HIS A 28 -0.21 10.71 6.39
C HIS A 28 -0.54 11.62 5.21
N ALA A 29 0.11 11.44 4.06
CA ALA A 29 -0.10 12.28 2.88
C ALA A 29 -1.34 11.85 2.09
N CYS A 30 -1.99 12.81 1.43
CA CYS A 30 -3.15 12.56 0.59
C CYS A 30 -2.75 12.01 -0.78
N GLY A 31 -2.98 10.71 -0.96
CA GLY A 31 -2.74 9.99 -2.20
C GLY A 31 -1.27 9.74 -2.52
N GLY A 32 -1.03 9.19 -3.71
CA GLY A 32 0.30 8.88 -4.23
C GLY A 32 0.48 7.42 -4.62
N ARG A 33 1.69 7.08 -5.09
CA ARG A 33 2.04 5.70 -5.45
C ARG A 33 2.85 5.08 -4.33
N LEU A 34 2.32 4.02 -3.73
CA LEU A 34 2.94 3.30 -2.61
C LEU A 34 3.40 1.93 -3.11
N THR A 35 4.68 1.62 -2.94
CA THR A 35 5.28 0.40 -3.50
C THR A 35 5.99 -0.48 -2.48
N ASP A 36 5.81 -0.16 -1.21
CA ASP A 36 6.36 -0.93 -0.11
C ASP A 36 5.60 -2.25 0.04
N ASP A 37 6.27 -3.26 0.55
CA ASP A 37 5.69 -4.58 0.79
C ASP A 37 4.65 -4.55 1.92
N TYR A 38 4.71 -3.56 2.80
CA TYR A 38 3.81 -3.38 3.92
C TYR A 38 3.78 -1.90 4.31
N GLY A 39 2.61 -1.38 4.67
CA GLY A 39 2.49 -0.01 5.15
C GLY A 39 1.09 0.33 5.66
N THR A 40 1.00 1.47 6.32
CA THR A 40 -0.23 1.93 6.98
C THR A 40 -0.57 3.35 6.51
N ILE A 41 -1.74 3.51 5.92
CA ILE A 41 -2.30 4.81 5.52
C ILE A 41 -3.17 5.32 6.66
N PHE A 42 -2.81 6.49 7.18
CA PHE A 42 -3.54 7.17 8.24
C PHE A 42 -4.36 8.33 7.71
N THR A 43 -5.19 8.87 8.60
CA THR A 43 -6.06 10.01 8.33
C THR A 43 -5.28 11.24 7.84
N TYR A 44 -5.62 11.71 6.65
CA TYR A 44 -5.13 12.97 6.12
C TYR A 44 -5.92 14.15 6.71
N LYS A 45 -5.23 15.07 7.38
CA LYS A 45 -5.83 16.23 8.08
C LYS A 45 -5.79 17.55 7.28
N GLY A 46 -5.43 17.51 6.00
CA GLY A 46 -5.32 18.70 5.16
C GLY A 46 -6.60 19.02 4.36
N PRO A 47 -6.53 20.05 3.48
CA PRO A 47 -7.72 20.61 2.82
C PRO A 47 -8.36 19.70 1.76
N LYS A 48 -7.59 18.79 1.16
CA LYS A 48 -8.11 17.86 0.14
C LYS A 48 -9.22 16.96 0.73
N THR A 49 -10.28 16.78 -0.04
CA THR A 49 -11.47 15.99 0.32
C THR A 49 -11.53 14.65 -0.39
N GLU A 50 -10.63 14.42 -1.35
CA GLU A 50 -10.47 13.14 -2.04
C GLU A 50 -8.97 12.80 -2.10
N CYS A 51 -8.64 11.61 -1.62
CA CYS A 51 -7.28 11.07 -1.61
C CYS A 51 -7.28 9.69 -2.27
N VAL A 52 -6.35 9.48 -3.20
CA VAL A 52 -6.26 8.24 -3.99
C VAL A 52 -4.83 7.73 -3.93
N TRP A 53 -4.66 6.55 -3.34
CA TRP A 53 -3.38 5.84 -3.26
C TRP A 53 -3.40 4.66 -4.21
N THR A 54 -2.40 4.56 -5.07
CA THR A 54 -2.17 3.39 -5.92
C THR A 54 -1.10 2.52 -5.29
N LEU A 55 -1.49 1.34 -4.85
CA LEU A 55 -0.64 0.32 -4.24
C LEU A 55 -0.07 -0.57 -5.34
N GLN A 56 1.23 -0.84 -5.31
CA GLN A 56 1.87 -1.72 -6.30
C GLN A 56 2.97 -2.56 -5.66
N VAL A 57 2.87 -3.87 -5.78
CA VAL A 57 3.95 -4.82 -5.43
C VAL A 57 4.48 -5.51 -6.68
N ASP A 58 5.51 -6.35 -6.53
CA ASP A 58 6.00 -7.19 -7.63
C ASP A 58 4.83 -8.02 -8.23
N PRO A 59 4.68 -8.06 -9.57
CA PRO A 59 3.59 -8.74 -10.26
C PRO A 59 3.36 -10.21 -9.88
N LYS A 60 4.35 -10.90 -9.31
CA LYS A 60 4.21 -12.29 -8.86
C LYS A 60 3.42 -12.46 -7.56
N TYR A 61 3.14 -11.37 -6.85
CA TYR A 61 2.40 -11.37 -5.60
C TYR A 61 1.03 -10.72 -5.73
N LYS A 62 0.24 -10.86 -4.68
CA LYS A 62 -1.05 -10.19 -4.53
C LYS A 62 -0.97 -9.18 -3.39
N LEU A 63 -1.89 -8.23 -3.42
CA LEU A 63 -2.09 -7.29 -2.33
C LEU A 63 -3.25 -7.72 -1.44
N LEU A 64 -3.05 -7.52 -0.14
CA LEU A 64 -4.11 -7.46 0.84
C LEU A 64 -4.23 -6.02 1.32
N VAL A 65 -5.47 -5.53 1.41
CA VAL A 65 -5.82 -4.26 2.04
C VAL A 65 -6.77 -4.55 3.18
N SER A 66 -6.37 -4.18 4.39
CA SER A 66 -7.05 -4.45 5.65
C SER A 66 -7.42 -3.15 6.34
N ILE A 67 -8.64 -3.08 6.87
CA ILE A 67 -9.11 -1.99 7.73
C ILE A 67 -9.67 -2.65 8.99
N PRO A 68 -8.92 -2.68 10.10
CA PRO A 68 -9.33 -3.36 11.32
C PRO A 68 -10.65 -2.83 11.88
N THR A 69 -10.83 -1.51 11.87
CA THR A 69 -12.05 -0.84 12.31
C THR A 69 -12.24 0.43 11.49
N LEU A 70 -13.45 0.63 10.99
CA LEU A 70 -13.86 1.81 10.25
C LEU A 70 -15.15 2.36 10.85
N ASN A 71 -15.17 3.64 11.15
CA ASN A 71 -16.34 4.34 11.66
C ASN A 71 -16.31 5.80 11.17
N LEU A 72 -16.61 5.99 9.89
CA LEU A 72 -16.71 7.29 9.24
C LEU A 72 -18.13 7.84 9.36
N THR A 73 -18.32 9.12 9.02
CA THR A 73 -19.67 9.67 8.90
C THR A 73 -20.33 9.18 7.61
N CYS A 74 -21.10 8.09 7.71
CA CYS A 74 -21.84 7.53 6.57
C CYS A 74 -22.70 8.58 5.86
N GLY A 75 -22.74 8.51 4.53
CA GLY A 75 -23.38 9.50 3.66
C GLY A 75 -22.52 10.72 3.35
N LYS A 76 -21.49 11.01 4.15
CA LYS A 76 -20.53 12.12 3.91
C LYS A 76 -19.12 11.65 3.63
N GLU A 77 -18.78 10.43 4.03
CA GLU A 77 -17.43 9.88 3.95
C GLU A 77 -17.48 8.41 3.52
N TYR A 78 -16.45 7.98 2.78
CA TYR A 78 -16.23 6.57 2.49
C TYR A 78 -14.77 6.28 2.13
N VAL A 79 -14.35 5.04 2.38
CA VAL A 79 -13.20 4.39 1.77
C VAL A 79 -13.69 3.43 0.69
N GLU A 80 -13.07 3.48 -0.48
CA GLU A 80 -13.32 2.58 -1.59
C GLU A 80 -12.03 1.85 -1.96
N ILE A 81 -12.14 0.53 -2.18
CA ILE A 81 -11.03 -0.31 -2.61
C ILE A 81 -11.32 -0.78 -4.03
N LEU A 82 -10.37 -0.58 -4.95
CA LEU A 82 -10.50 -0.93 -6.36
C LEU A 82 -9.50 -2.01 -6.78
N GLU A 83 -9.94 -2.86 -7.69
CA GLU A 83 -9.17 -3.96 -8.29
C GLU A 83 -8.28 -3.43 -9.43
N GLY A 84 -7.23 -2.68 -9.09
CA GLY A 84 -6.27 -2.13 -10.05
C GLY A 84 -6.10 -0.62 -9.94
N ALA A 85 -5.93 0.03 -11.09
CA ALA A 85 -5.73 1.47 -11.21
C ALA A 85 -6.98 2.28 -10.83
N PRO A 86 -6.87 3.60 -10.63
CA PRO A 86 -8.03 4.45 -10.40
C PRO A 86 -9.06 4.31 -11.53
N GLY A 87 -10.33 4.11 -11.16
CA GLY A 87 -11.41 3.86 -12.12
C GLY A 87 -11.65 2.37 -12.45
N SER A 88 -10.82 1.46 -11.94
CA SER A 88 -11.09 0.02 -11.98
C SER A 88 -12.37 -0.35 -11.20
N LYS A 89 -12.79 -1.61 -11.37
CA LYS A 89 -13.91 -2.20 -10.62
C LYS A 89 -13.71 -2.03 -9.10
N SER A 90 -14.78 -1.61 -8.43
CA SER A 90 -14.85 -1.54 -6.97
C SER A 90 -14.96 -2.92 -6.36
N LEU A 91 -14.07 -3.24 -5.41
CA LEU A 91 -14.19 -4.40 -4.53
C LEU A 91 -15.10 -4.10 -3.33
N GLY A 92 -15.27 -2.81 -3.00
CA GLY A 92 -16.25 -2.36 -2.03
C GLY A 92 -16.07 -0.89 -1.66
N LYS A 93 -17.18 -0.30 -1.21
CA LYS A 93 -17.26 1.04 -0.62
C LYS A 93 -17.74 0.91 0.81
N PHE A 94 -17.01 1.50 1.74
CA PHE A 94 -17.20 1.31 3.16
C PHE A 94 -17.19 2.68 3.86
N CYS A 95 -18.21 2.94 4.67
CA CYS A 95 -18.16 4.04 5.64
C CYS A 95 -17.99 3.52 7.07
N GLU A 96 -18.39 2.28 7.33
CA GLU A 96 -18.25 1.62 8.63
C GLU A 96 -17.94 0.14 8.46
N GLY A 97 -17.41 -0.49 9.51
CA GLY A 97 -17.21 -1.93 9.55
C GLY A 97 -16.08 -2.37 10.49
N LEU A 98 -16.03 -3.68 10.74
CA LEU A 98 -14.96 -4.34 11.49
C LEU A 98 -14.30 -5.38 10.59
N SER A 99 -12.98 -5.47 10.66
CA SER A 99 -12.18 -6.49 9.95
C SER A 99 -12.45 -6.54 8.43
N ILE A 100 -12.51 -5.37 7.78
CA ILE A 100 -12.67 -5.30 6.33
C ILE A 100 -11.36 -5.77 5.69
N LEU A 101 -11.43 -6.81 4.87
CA LEU A 101 -10.26 -7.38 4.19
C LEU A 101 -10.57 -7.56 2.70
N ASN A 102 -9.72 -7.00 1.85
CA ASN A 102 -9.80 -7.15 0.40
C ASN A 102 -8.49 -7.69 -0.13
N ARG A 103 -8.60 -8.75 -0.94
CA ARG A 103 -7.47 -9.33 -1.66
C ARG A 103 -7.64 -9.05 -3.14
N GLY A 104 -6.59 -8.56 -3.78
CA GLY A 104 -6.63 -8.23 -5.20
C GLY A 104 -5.40 -8.71 -5.95
N SER A 105 -5.13 -8.06 -7.07
CA SER A 105 -3.94 -8.30 -7.89
C SER A 105 -2.70 -7.66 -7.25
N SER A 106 -1.59 -7.65 -7.98
CA SER A 106 -0.35 -6.94 -7.59
C SER A 106 -0.49 -5.42 -7.58
N GLY A 107 -1.58 -4.88 -8.14
CA GLY A 107 -1.89 -3.45 -8.15
C GLY A 107 -3.31 -3.21 -7.65
N MET A 108 -3.48 -2.33 -6.68
CA MET A 108 -4.80 -1.97 -6.13
C MET A 108 -4.87 -0.47 -5.88
N THR A 109 -6.08 0.08 -5.81
CA THR A 109 -6.27 1.49 -5.45
C THR A 109 -7.11 1.58 -4.19
N VAL A 110 -6.66 2.41 -3.26
CA VAL A 110 -7.43 2.83 -2.09
C VAL A 110 -7.83 4.29 -2.31
N LYS A 111 -9.12 4.58 -2.20
CA LYS A 111 -9.66 5.93 -2.28
C LYS A 111 -10.37 6.28 -0.98
N TYR A 112 -10.02 7.39 -0.37
CA TYR A 112 -10.81 8.03 0.67
C TYR A 112 -11.47 9.27 0.11
N LYS A 113 -12.76 9.45 0.38
CA LYS A 113 -13.50 10.65 0.01
C LYS A 113 -14.36 11.13 1.18
N ARG A 114 -14.43 12.45 1.33
CA ARG A 114 -15.34 13.15 2.23
C ARG A 114 -16.01 14.32 1.52
N ASP A 115 -17.13 14.79 2.06
CA ASP A 115 -17.80 16.00 1.60
C ASP A 115 -16.94 17.25 1.87
N SER A 116 -17.08 18.24 0.99
CA SER A 116 -16.45 19.54 1.17
C SER A 116 -16.94 20.23 2.43
N GLY A 117 -16.01 20.75 3.25
CA GLY A 117 -16.32 21.41 4.52
C GLY A 117 -16.62 20.46 5.70
N HIS A 118 -16.83 19.16 5.46
CA HIS A 118 -17.01 18.16 6.51
C HIS A 118 -15.64 17.67 7.04
N PRO A 119 -15.37 17.62 8.35
CA PRO A 119 -14.10 17.14 8.90
C PRO A 119 -13.86 15.66 8.58
N ALA A 120 -12.59 15.26 8.45
CA ALA A 120 -12.24 13.85 8.24
C ALA A 120 -12.40 13.03 9.53
N SER A 121 -13.14 11.93 9.46
CA SER A 121 -13.17 10.91 10.50
C SER A 121 -11.86 10.11 10.53
N PRO A 122 -11.42 9.60 11.71
CA PRO A 122 -10.24 8.75 11.81
C PRO A 122 -10.38 7.45 11.00
N TYR A 123 -9.29 7.06 10.34
CA TYR A 123 -9.15 5.78 9.65
C TYR A 123 -7.69 5.32 9.66
N GLU A 124 -7.51 4.01 9.64
CA GLU A 124 -6.24 3.31 9.54
C GLU A 124 -6.40 2.18 8.52
N ILE A 125 -5.66 2.25 7.41
CA ILE A 125 -5.77 1.31 6.30
C ILE A 125 -4.40 0.67 6.10
N ILE A 126 -4.30 -0.62 6.35
CA ILE A 126 -3.07 -1.40 6.25
C ILE A 126 -3.05 -2.07 4.88
N PHE A 127 -1.94 -1.99 4.17
CA PHE A 127 -1.71 -2.80 2.98
C PHE A 127 -0.48 -3.67 3.16
N LEU A 128 -0.52 -4.86 2.57
CA LEU A 128 0.59 -5.78 2.60
C LEU A 128 0.63 -6.68 1.37
N ARG A 129 1.85 -7.05 1.01
CA ARG A 129 2.15 -8.06 0.02
C ARG A 129 1.82 -9.43 0.60
N ASP A 130 0.88 -10.10 -0.05
CA ASP A 130 0.52 -11.47 0.28
C ASP A 130 1.50 -12.44 -0.39
N SER A 131 2.16 -13.26 0.43
CA SER A 131 3.13 -14.26 -0.02
C SER A 131 2.46 -15.51 -0.61
N GLN A 132 1.16 -15.73 -0.37
CA GLN A 132 0.42 -16.87 -0.91
C GLN A 132 0.06 -16.66 -2.39
N GLY A 133 1.08 -16.62 -3.24
CA GLY A 133 0.92 -16.82 -4.69
C GLY A 133 0.59 -18.27 -4.99
#